data_AF-A0A316HTB9-F1
#
_entry.id   AF-A0A316HTB9-F1
#
_cell.length_a   1.000
_cell.length_b   1.000
_cell.length_c   1.000
_cell.angle_alpha   90.00
_cell.angle_beta   90.00
_cell.angle_gamma   90.00
#
_symmetry.space_group_name_H-M   'P 1'
#
loop_
_entity.id
_entity.type
_entity.pdbx_description
1 polymer ?
#
loop_
_entity_poly.entity_id
_entity_poly.type
_entity_poly.pdbx_seq_one_letter_code
_entity_poly.pdbx_strand_id
1 'polypeptide(L)'
;MTRVAGTSVKQSALPPPAVPKAAIMVRHNELDQAICDALVLIRLTSGADLALQAEQARRCLSRAVMDAPDAPRRALEHIAAADEHLELGEVMEARALLTAARRFLPGRRAVVAARA
;
A
#
# COMPACT_ATOMS: atom_id res chain seq x y z
N MET A 1 43.95 -22.48 51.42
CA MET A 1 43.55 -22.49 50.00
C MET A 1 42.07 -22.84 49.95
N THR A 2 41.23 -22.04 49.26
CA THR A 2 40.11 -22.46 48.38
C THR A 2 39.29 -21.21 48.03
N ARG A 3 39.41 -20.72 46.78
CA ARG A 3 38.52 -19.74 46.16
C ARG A 3 37.40 -20.53 45.46
N VAL A 4 36.14 -20.13 45.64
CA VAL A 4 35.05 -20.51 44.73
C VAL A 4 34.40 -19.23 44.24
N ALA A 5 34.48 -19.05 42.92
CA ALA A 5 33.82 -18.01 42.15
C ALA A 5 32.68 -18.65 41.35
N GLY A 6 31.57 -17.93 41.18
CA GLY A 6 30.44 -18.29 40.33
C GLY A 6 29.21 -17.53 40.83
N THR A 7 28.36 -16.91 40.03
CA THR A 7 28.11 -17.02 38.59
C THR A 7 27.44 -15.73 38.12
N SER A 8 27.95 -15.13 37.04
CA SER A 8 27.34 -13.98 36.38
C SER A 8 26.13 -14.45 35.57
N VAL A 9 24.93 -14.00 35.92
CA VAL A 9 23.72 -14.16 35.09
C VAL A 9 23.88 -13.30 33.85
N LYS A 10 24.01 -13.92 32.68
CA LYS A 10 23.96 -13.24 31.38
C LYS A 10 22.48 -13.07 30.99
N GLN A 11 22.03 -11.83 30.87
CA GLN A 11 20.78 -11.47 30.21
C GLN A 11 20.82 -12.01 28.77
N SER A 12 20.04 -13.05 28.50
CA SER A 12 19.70 -13.47 27.14
C SER A 12 18.71 -12.46 26.57
N ALA A 13 19.24 -11.43 25.91
CA ALA A 13 18.49 -10.58 25.02
C ALA A 13 18.02 -11.42 23.82
N LEU A 14 16.72 -11.70 23.74
CA LEU A 14 16.09 -12.07 22.48
C LEU A 14 16.22 -10.86 21.53
N PRO A 15 16.82 -11.02 20.33
CA PRO A 15 16.72 -9.97 19.33
C PRO A 15 15.26 -9.87 18.86
N PRO A 16 14.70 -8.66 18.73
CA PRO A 16 13.38 -8.49 18.11
C PRO A 16 13.43 -8.98 16.65
N PRO A 17 12.35 -9.56 16.11
CA PRO A 17 12.30 -9.94 14.71
C PRO A 17 12.43 -8.66 13.87
N ALA A 18 13.57 -8.51 13.20
CA ALA A 18 13.76 -7.49 12.19
C ALA A 18 12.84 -7.83 11.02
N VAL A 19 11.62 -7.29 11.07
CA VAL A 19 10.73 -7.27 9.90
C VAL A 19 11.50 -6.54 8.79
N PRO A 20 11.78 -7.19 7.65
CA PRO A 20 12.66 -6.63 6.65
C PRO A 20 11.96 -5.43 6.01
N LYS A 21 12.42 -4.24 6.36
CA LYS A 21 12.05 -2.94 5.79
C LYS A 21 12.02 -2.97 4.25
N ALA A 22 12.83 -3.84 3.64
CA ALA A 22 12.87 -4.08 2.20
C ALA A 22 11.61 -4.77 1.64
N ALA A 23 11.07 -5.80 2.31
CA ALA A 23 9.84 -6.48 1.86
C ALA A 23 8.62 -5.56 1.97
N ILE A 24 8.60 -4.73 3.01
CA ILE A 24 7.58 -3.69 3.22
C ILE A 24 7.64 -2.66 2.08
N MET A 25 8.84 -2.19 1.70
CA MET A 25 9.01 -1.27 0.57
C MET A 25 8.58 -1.87 -0.79
N VAL A 26 8.86 -3.16 -1.04
CA VAL A 26 8.51 -3.82 -2.31
C VAL A 26 6.99 -3.96 -2.45
N ARG A 27 6.28 -4.40 -1.40
CA ARG A 27 4.81 -4.53 -1.41
C ARG A 27 4.08 -3.20 -1.54
N HIS A 28 4.63 -2.13 -0.97
CA HIS A 28 4.08 -0.79 -1.16
C HIS A 28 4.25 -0.26 -2.58
N ASN A 29 5.28 -0.72 -3.29
CA ASN A 29 5.48 -0.39 -4.70
C ASN A 29 4.43 -1.07 -5.59
N GLU A 30 4.04 -2.31 -5.26
CA GLU A 30 2.98 -3.04 -5.97
C GLU A 30 1.62 -2.36 -5.82
N LEU A 31 1.29 -1.84 -4.63
CA LEU A 31 0.05 -1.09 -4.41
C LEU A 31 0.05 0.27 -5.15
N ASP A 32 1.16 1.04 -5.15
CA ASP A 32 1.21 2.30 -5.93
C ASP A 32 1.10 2.02 -7.44
N GLN A 33 1.72 0.93 -7.91
CA GLN A 33 1.62 0.51 -9.31
C GLN A 33 0.19 0.12 -9.67
N ALA A 34 -0.49 -0.68 -8.85
CA ALA A 34 -1.89 -1.05 -9.07
C ALA A 34 -2.81 0.18 -9.11
N ILE A 35 -2.57 1.19 -8.26
CA ILE A 35 -3.32 2.44 -8.34
C ILE A 35 -2.99 3.21 -9.62
N CYS A 36 -1.74 3.20 -10.10
CA CYS A 36 -1.39 3.80 -11.39
C CYS A 36 -2.12 3.12 -12.55
N ASP A 37 -2.13 1.80 -12.57
CA ASP A 37 -2.76 1.02 -13.63
C ASP A 37 -4.26 1.27 -13.63
N ALA A 38 -4.92 1.26 -12.46
CA ALA A 38 -6.32 1.64 -12.30
C ALA A 38 -6.60 3.06 -12.83
N LEU A 39 -5.74 4.03 -12.50
CA LEU A 39 -5.85 5.40 -13.00
C LEU A 39 -5.69 5.49 -14.52
N VAL A 40 -4.89 4.62 -15.15
CA VAL A 40 -4.73 4.58 -16.62
C VAL A 40 -5.98 4.00 -17.27
N LEU A 41 -6.49 2.88 -16.75
CA LEU A 41 -7.70 2.21 -17.25
C LEU A 41 -8.89 3.17 -17.29
N ILE A 42 -9.07 3.95 -16.23
CA ILE A 42 -10.23 4.86 -16.10
C ILE A 42 -10.02 6.25 -16.73
N ARG A 43 -8.81 6.59 -17.20
CA ARG A 43 -8.49 7.91 -17.78
C ARG A 43 -8.83 8.02 -19.27
N LEU A 44 -8.87 6.90 -19.98
CA LEU A 44 -8.93 6.87 -21.44
C LEU A 44 -10.32 6.55 -22.00
N THR A 45 -11.29 6.21 -21.15
CA THR A 45 -12.53 5.58 -21.59
C THR A 45 -13.72 6.51 -21.44
N SER A 46 -14.20 7.04 -22.56
CA SER A 46 -15.57 7.51 -22.73
C SER A 46 -16.33 6.48 -23.58
N GLY A 47 -17.47 5.97 -23.10
CA GLY A 47 -18.36 5.10 -23.88
C GLY A 47 -18.54 3.69 -23.32
N ALA A 48 -19.02 2.76 -24.16
CA ALA A 48 -19.54 1.44 -23.77
C ALA A 48 -18.54 0.51 -23.04
N ASP A 49 -17.25 0.82 -23.06
CA ASP A 49 -16.20 0.02 -22.41
C ASP A 49 -15.93 0.42 -20.94
N LEU A 50 -16.60 1.47 -20.45
CA LEU A 50 -16.35 2.03 -19.12
C LEU A 50 -16.64 1.03 -17.99
N ALA A 51 -17.69 0.21 -18.12
CA ALA A 51 -18.02 -0.80 -17.13
C ALA A 51 -16.99 -1.95 -17.09
N LEU A 52 -16.46 -2.36 -18.24
CA LEU A 52 -15.43 -3.40 -18.32
C LEU A 52 -14.11 -2.92 -17.71
N GLN A 53 -13.74 -1.68 -18.00
CA GLN A 53 -12.51 -1.06 -17.50
C GLN A 53 -12.59 -0.76 -16.01
N ALA A 54 -13.77 -0.32 -15.52
CA ALA A 54 -14.05 -0.20 -14.11
C ALA A 54 -13.88 -1.55 -13.41
N GLU A 55 -14.53 -2.61 -13.90
CA GLU A 55 -14.39 -3.96 -13.35
C GLU A 55 -12.93 -4.46 -13.37
N GLN A 56 -12.17 -4.17 -14.43
CA GLN A 56 -10.76 -4.51 -14.48
C GLN A 56 -9.93 -3.74 -13.44
N ALA A 57 -10.18 -2.43 -13.29
CA ALA A 57 -9.52 -1.62 -12.27
C ALA A 57 -9.83 -2.13 -10.86
N ARG A 58 -11.08 -2.49 -10.58
CA ARG A 58 -11.52 -3.09 -9.31
C ARG A 58 -10.77 -4.38 -8.98
N ARG A 59 -10.63 -5.29 -9.95
CA ARG A 59 -9.86 -6.53 -9.78
C ARG A 59 -8.39 -6.28 -9.47
N CYS A 60 -7.76 -5.34 -10.17
CA CYS A 60 -6.37 -4.95 -9.92
C CYS A 60 -6.20 -4.39 -8.49
N LEU A 61 -7.09 -3.50 -8.08
CA LEU A 61 -7.07 -2.90 -6.73
C LEU A 61 -7.31 -3.94 -5.64
N SER A 62 -8.33 -4.80 -5.79
CA SER A 62 -8.64 -5.86 -4.84
C SER A 62 -7.46 -6.80 -4.63
N ARG A 63 -6.81 -7.23 -5.72
CA ARG A 63 -5.61 -8.08 -5.65
C ARG A 63 -4.48 -7.39 -4.89
N ALA A 64 -4.18 -6.14 -5.24
CA ALA A 64 -3.10 -5.38 -4.61
C ALA A 64 -3.36 -5.10 -3.12
N VAL A 65 -4.62 -4.88 -2.72
CA VAL A 65 -5.00 -4.73 -1.31
C VAL A 65 -4.79 -6.02 -0.53
N MET A 66 -5.16 -7.18 -1.11
CA MET A 66 -4.90 -8.48 -0.47
C MET A 66 -3.41 -8.76 -0.29
N ASP A 67 -2.58 -8.37 -1.26
CA ASP A 67 -1.14 -8.58 -1.25
C ASP A 67 -0.39 -7.54 -0.37
N ALA A 68 -1.06 -6.46 0.05
CA ALA A 68 -0.50 -5.37 0.87
C ALA A 68 -1.27 -5.13 2.20
N PRO A 69 -1.29 -6.11 3.13
CA PRO A 69 -2.00 -5.97 4.41
C PRO A 69 -1.43 -4.88 5.31
N ASP A 70 -0.15 -4.53 5.13
CA ASP A 70 0.54 -3.49 5.89
C ASP A 70 0.36 -2.09 5.29
N ALA A 71 -0.45 -1.95 4.23
CA ALA A 71 -0.71 -0.65 3.61
C ALA A 71 -1.35 0.33 4.61
N PRO A 72 -1.04 1.64 4.50
CA PRO A 72 -1.63 2.65 5.36
C PRO A 72 -3.16 2.57 5.33
N ARG A 73 -3.79 2.43 6.49
CA ARG A 73 -5.26 2.31 6.61
C ARG A 73 -6.02 3.40 5.84
N ARG A 74 -5.53 4.64 5.88
CA ARG A 74 -6.12 5.75 5.09
C ARG A 74 -6.07 5.50 3.59
N ALA A 75 -4.99 4.91 3.07
CA ALA A 75 -4.91 4.56 1.65
C ALA A 75 -5.96 3.49 1.31
N LEU A 76 -6.08 2.47 2.16
CA LEU A 76 -7.07 1.39 2.00
C LEU A 76 -8.51 1.92 2.03
N GLU A 77 -8.83 2.85 2.94
CA GLU A 77 -10.15 3.49 3.01
C GLU A 77 -10.48 4.26 1.72
N HIS A 78 -9.51 4.98 1.14
CA HIS A 78 -9.72 5.67 -0.14
C HIS A 78 -9.86 4.69 -1.32
N ILE A 79 -9.16 3.54 -1.29
CA ILE A 79 -9.30 2.51 -2.32
C ILE A 79 -10.67 1.84 -2.23
N ALA A 80 -11.14 1.53 -1.02
CA ALA A 80 -12.47 0.95 -0.81
C ALA A 80 -13.58 1.91 -1.31
N ALA A 81 -13.50 3.19 -0.93
CA ALA A 81 -14.43 4.20 -1.45
C ALA A 81 -14.34 4.31 -2.98
N ALA A 82 -13.13 4.25 -3.56
CA ALA A 82 -12.99 4.28 -5.01
C ALA A 82 -13.65 3.06 -5.68
N ASP A 83 -13.62 1.88 -5.06
CA ASP A 83 -14.29 0.66 -5.55
C ASP A 83 -15.82 0.87 -5.64
N GLU A 84 -16.43 1.44 -4.59
CA GLU A 84 -17.85 1.79 -4.56
C GLU A 84 -18.22 2.75 -5.71
N HIS A 85 -17.42 3.79 -5.93
CA HIS A 85 -17.64 4.72 -7.04
C HIS A 85 -17.45 4.06 -8.41
N LEU A 86 -16.55 3.09 -8.56
CA LEU A 86 -16.39 2.33 -9.80
C LEU A 86 -17.60 1.43 -10.08
N GLU A 87 -18.18 0.81 -9.05
CA GLU A 87 -19.43 0.04 -9.19
C GLU A 87 -20.61 0.91 -9.64
N LEU A 88 -20.66 2.17 -9.19
CA LEU A 88 -21.68 3.16 -9.57
C LEU A 88 -21.40 3.85 -10.91
N GLY A 89 -20.25 3.60 -11.53
CA GLY A 89 -19.83 4.28 -12.77
C GLY A 89 -19.35 5.72 -12.58
N GLU A 90 -19.12 6.14 -11.34
CA GLU A 90 -18.67 7.49 -10.93
C GLU A 90 -17.14 7.60 -11.05
N VAL A 91 -16.66 7.55 -12.31
CA VAL A 91 -15.23 7.47 -12.63
C VAL A 91 -14.41 8.66 -12.14
N MET A 92 -15.01 9.86 -12.11
CA MET A 92 -14.31 11.07 -11.66
C MET A 92 -13.99 11.02 -10.15
N GLU A 93 -14.96 10.58 -9.36
CA GLU A 93 -14.86 10.39 -7.91
C GLU A 93 -13.89 9.27 -7.57
N ALA A 94 -14.01 8.12 -8.25
CA ALA A 94 -13.05 7.02 -8.14
C ALA A 94 -11.62 7.50 -8.43
N ARG A 95 -11.43 8.28 -9.50
CA ARG A 95 -10.12 8.87 -9.86
C ARG A 95 -9.60 9.82 -8.78
N ALA A 96 -10.46 10.65 -8.20
CA ALA A 96 -10.07 11.58 -7.14
C ALA A 96 -9.60 10.83 -5.90
N LEU A 97 -10.33 9.78 -5.50
CA LEU A 97 -10.01 8.94 -4.35
C LEU A 97 -8.73 8.13 -4.55
N LEU A 98 -8.55 7.51 -5.72
CA LEU A 98 -7.30 6.83 -6.07
C LEU A 98 -6.10 7.79 -6.06
N THR A 99 -6.28 9.01 -6.55
CA THR A 99 -5.23 10.05 -6.48
C THR A 99 -4.89 10.43 -5.04
N ALA A 100 -5.89 10.49 -4.15
CA ALA A 100 -5.70 10.74 -2.72
C ALA A 100 -5.04 9.55 -2.01
N ALA A 101 -5.44 8.31 -2.31
CA ALA A 101 -4.86 7.08 -1.76
C ALA A 101 -3.33 7.04 -1.94
N ARG A 102 -2.84 7.39 -3.13
CA ARG A 102 -1.41 7.46 -3.44
C ARG A 102 -0.62 8.44 -2.58
N ARG A 103 -1.25 9.47 -2.02
CA ARG A 103 -0.56 10.45 -1.15
C ARG A 103 -0.24 9.88 0.22
N PHE A 104 -0.92 8.81 0.62
CA PHE A 104 -0.68 8.12 1.88
C PHE A 104 0.38 7.03 1.78
N LEU A 105 0.74 6.59 0.57
CA LEU A 105 1.72 5.51 0.37
C LEU A 105 3.16 5.98 0.66
N PRO A 106 3.94 5.21 1.43
CA PRO A 106 5.35 5.49 1.68
C PRO A 106 6.17 5.23 0.41
N GLY A 107 6.96 6.22 -0.01
CA GLY A 107 7.70 6.20 -1.28
C GLY A 107 7.54 7.50 -2.07
N ARG A 108 6.36 8.14 -2.03
CA ARG A 108 6.14 9.48 -2.61
C ARG A 108 6.54 10.63 -1.70
N ARG A 109 6.33 10.48 -0.38
CA ARG A 109 6.74 11.49 0.62
C ARG A 109 8.24 11.57 0.84
N ALA A 110 8.97 10.47 0.64
CA ALA A 110 10.43 10.46 0.77
C ALA A 110 11.12 11.31 -0.31
N VAL A 111 10.52 11.40 -1.51
CA VAL A 111 11.08 12.21 -2.61
C VAL A 111 10.86 13.72 -2.39
N VAL A 112 9.81 14.12 -1.68
CA VAL A 112 9.56 15.55 -1.35
C VAL A 112 10.45 16.02 -0.21
N ALA A 113 10.78 15.17 0.76
CA ALA A 113 11.65 15.51 1.88
C ALA A 113 13.16 15.59 1.50
N ALA A 114 13.55 15.12 0.31
CA ALA A 114 14.93 15.17 -0.18
C ALA A 114 15.21 16.37 -1.11
N ARG A 115 14.27 17.33 -1.22
CA ARG A 115 14.41 18.56 -2.02
C ARG A 115 14.31 19.85 -1.19
N ALA A 116 14.78 19.81 0.06
CA ALA A 116 14.95 21.00 0.90
C ALA A 116 16.44 21.20 1.20
#